data_AF-A0A7C4LZF6-F1
#
_entry.id   AF-A0A7C4LZF6-F1
#
_cell.length_a   1.000
_cell.length_b   1.000
_cell.length_c   1.000
_cell.angle_alpha   90.00
_cell.angle_beta   90.00
_cell.angle_gamma   90.00
#
_symmetry.space_group_name_H-M   'P 1'
#
loop_
_entity.id
_entity.type
_entity.pdbx_description
1 polymer ?
#
loop_
_entity_poly.entity_id
_entity_poly.type
_entity_poly.pdbx_seq_one_letter_code
_entity_poly.pdbx_strand_id
1 'polypeptide(L)' 'MDHEASTPIYMVKKTPRGLSVTFHAGRLQGIRPGDRLAVLNEEGLRVGEIEIRSCSETDAEGVAPADSAVRMGCRVLLPR' A
#
# COMPACT_ATOMS: atom_id res chain seq x y z
N MET A 1 -8.62 -21.90 -3.65
CA MET A 1 -8.95 -20.46 -3.53
C MET A 1 -7.66 -19.76 -3.21
N ASP A 2 -7.03 -19.19 -4.23
CA ASP A 2 -5.81 -18.39 -4.06
C ASP A 2 -6.18 -17.12 -3.30
N HIS A 3 -5.92 -17.10 -2.00
CA HIS A 3 -6.05 -15.86 -1.23
C HIS A 3 -4.94 -14.92 -1.71
N GLU A 4 -5.31 -13.85 -2.42
CA GLU A 4 -4.39 -12.75 -2.70
C GLU A 4 -3.79 -12.25 -1.38
N ALA A 5 -2.46 -12.36 -1.25
CA ALA A 5 -1.77 -11.92 -0.05
C ALA A 5 -1.93 -10.40 0.08
N SER A 6 -2.38 -9.95 1.24
CA SER A 6 -2.59 -8.53 1.53
C SER A 6 -2.15 -8.19 2.93
N THR A 7 -1.66 -6.97 3.12
CA THR A 7 -1.13 -6.48 4.39
C THR A 7 -1.80 -5.15 4.77
N PRO A 8 -2.16 -4.93 6.05
CA PRO A 8 -2.80 -3.70 6.48
C PRO A 8 -1.85 -2.50 6.40
N ILE A 9 -2.43 -1.35 6.05
CA ILE A 9 -1.77 -0.05 6.20
C ILE A 9 -1.84 0.34 7.68
N TYR A 10 -0.67 0.54 8.29
CA TYR A 10 -0.54 0.92 9.70
C TYR A 10 -0.11 2.38 9.90
N MET A 11 0.25 3.08 8.83
CA MET A 11 0.51 4.52 8.89
C MET A 11 0.00 5.22 7.63
N VAL A 12 -0.68 6.35 7.83
CA VAL A 12 -1.06 7.28 6.76
C VAL A 12 -0.71 8.70 7.20
N LYS A 13 0.07 9.40 6.38
CA LYS A 13 0.49 10.78 6.62
C LYS A 13 0.15 11.65 5.42
N LYS A 14 -0.56 12.75 5.65
CA LYS A 14 -0.78 13.78 4.61
C LYS A 14 0.54 14.50 4.33
N THR A 15 0.89 14.62 3.06
CA THR A 15 2.07 15.33 2.57
C THR A 15 1.68 16.23 1.40
N PRO A 16 2.51 17.20 1.00
CA PRO A 16 2.27 18.00 -0.19
C PRO A 16 2.19 17.18 -1.49
N ARG A 17 2.69 15.94 -1.49
CA ARG A 17 2.72 15.04 -2.64
C ARG A 17 1.54 14.06 -2.68
N GLY A 18 0.65 14.10 -1.69
CA GLY A 18 -0.43 13.14 -1.50
C GLY A 18 -0.40 12.48 -0.12
N LEU A 19 -0.99 11.29 -0.03
CA LEU A 19 -1.01 10.49 1.19
C LEU A 19 0.20 9.55 1.19
N SER A 20 1.18 9.78 2.07
CA SER A 20 2.22 8.79 2.34
C SER A 20 1.62 7.66 3.17
N VAL A 21 1.83 6.42 2.74
CA VAL A 21 1.30 5.23 3.41
C VAL A 21 2.42 4.24 3.70
N THR A 22 2.34 3.56 4.83
CA THR A 22 3.33 2.56 5.26
C THR A 22 2.64 1.27 5.67
N PHE A 23 3.22 0.14 5.28
CA PHE A 23 2.66 -1.19 5.50
C PHE A 23 3.76 -2.25 5.65
N HIS A 24 3.42 -3.36 6.32
CA HIS A 24 4.35 -4.46 6.61
C HIS A 24 4.42 -5.44 5.44
N ALA A 25 5.08 -5.03 4.36
CA ALA A 25 5.65 -5.89 3.35
C ALA A 25 6.72 -5.12 2.59
N GLY A 26 7.82 -5.78 2.26
CA GLY A 26 8.97 -5.17 1.60
C GLY A 26 9.56 -6.06 0.51
N ARG A 27 10.88 -5.99 0.33
CA ARG A 27 11.61 -6.74 -0.72
C ARG A 27 11.45 -8.25 -0.60
N LEU A 28 11.26 -8.79 0.61
CA LEU A 28 11.01 -10.22 0.81
C LEU A 28 9.69 -10.68 0.16
N GLN A 29 8.77 -9.75 -0.08
CA GLN A 29 7.52 -9.96 -0.81
C GLN A 29 7.60 -9.45 -2.25
N GLY A 30 8.81 -9.21 -2.77
CA GLY A 30 9.03 -8.81 -4.16
C GLY A 30 8.78 -7.33 -4.46
N ILE A 31 8.43 -6.51 -3.46
CA ILE A 31 8.10 -5.09 -3.65
C ILE A 31 9.36 -4.27 -3.97
N ARG A 32 9.23 -3.35 -4.93
CA ARG A 32 10.28 -2.45 -5.40
C ARG A 32 9.78 -1.00 -5.50
N PRO A 33 10.67 -0.01 -5.32
CA PRO A 33 10.37 1.37 -5.68
C PRO A 33 9.93 1.48 -7.15
N GLY A 34 8.85 2.22 -7.41
CA GLY A 34 8.21 2.34 -8.71
C GLY A 34 7.03 1.38 -8.94
N ASP A 35 6.90 0.34 -8.13
CA ASP A 35 5.74 -0.55 -8.21
C ASP A 35 4.45 0.20 -7.87
N ARG A 36 3.35 -0.25 -8.47
CA ARG A 36 2.02 0.27 -8.21
C ARG A 36 1.16 -0.83 -7.64
N LEU A 37 0.72 -0.65 -6.39
CA LEU A 37 -0.03 -1.66 -5.65
C LEU A 37 -1.45 -1.18 -5.37
N ALA A 38 -2.42 -2.07 -5.62
CA ALA A 38 -3.82 -1.79 -5.36
C ALA A 38 -4.10 -1.76 -3.84
N VAL A 39 -5.00 -0.86 -3.43
CA VAL A 39 -5.45 -0.75 -2.04
C VAL A 39 -6.92 -1.13 -1.94
N LEU A 40 -7.24 -2.02 -1.01
CA LEU A 40 -8.58 -2.48 -0.69
C LEU A 40 -9.07 -1.87 0.63
N ASN A 41 -10.38 -1.67 0.77
CA ASN A 41 -11.01 -1.40 2.06
C ASN A 41 -11.21 -2.70 2.87
N GLU A 42 -11.84 -2.58 4.03
CA GLU A 42 -12.14 -3.70 4.94
C GLU A 42 -13.13 -4.71 4.34
N GLU A 43 -13.93 -4.29 3.35
CA GLU A 43 -14.89 -5.13 2.63
C GLU A 43 -14.24 -5.84 1.42
N GLY A 44 -12.95 -5.61 1.16
CA GLY A 44 -12.22 -6.17 0.02
C GLY A 44 -12.43 -5.41 -1.30
N LEU A 45 -13.05 -4.23 -1.28
CA LEU A 45 -13.28 -3.40 -2.46
C LEU A 45 -12.07 -2.51 -2.74
N ARG A 46 -11.67 -2.39 -4.02
CA ARG A 46 -10.57 -1.52 -4.43
C ARG A 46 -10.96 -0.05 -4.26
N VAL A 47 -10.19 0.68 -3.45
CA VAL A 47 -10.41 2.09 -3.13
C VAL A 47 -9.29 3.01 -3.63
N GLY A 48 -8.21 2.43 -4.16
CA GLY A 48 -7.12 3.23 -4.72
C GLY A 48 -5.93 2.40 -5.18
N GLU A 49 -4.84 3.10 -5.43
CA GLU A 49 -3.52 2.57 -5.77
C GLU A 49 -2.45 3.45 -5.11
N ILE A 50 -1.32 2.84 -4.78
CA ILE A 50 -0.15 3.52 -4.22
C ILE A 50 1.06 3.25 -5.10
N GLU A 51 1.88 4.28 -5.36
CA GLU A 51 3.18 4.12 -6.00
C GLU A 51 4.25 3.99 -4.91
N ILE A 52 5.01 2.91 -4.93
CA ILE A 52 6.06 2.64 -3.94
C ILE A 52 7.22 3.60 -4.16
N ARG A 53 7.59 4.32 -3.10
CA ARG A 53 8.69 5.30 -3.10
C ARG A 53 9.94 4.76 -2.44
N SER A 54 9.78 4.00 -1.35
CA SER A 54 10.88 3.38 -0.64
C SER A 54 10.46 2.01 -0.08
N CYS A 55 11.43 1.11 0.09
CA CYS A 55 11.16 -0.25 0.53
C CYS A 55 12.41 -0.85 1.21
N SER A 56 12.20 -1.36 2.43
CA SER A 56 13.15 -2.17 3.21
C SER A 56 12.92 -3.66 2.93
N GLU A 57 13.51 -4.55 3.72
CA GLU A 57 13.26 -5.99 3.59
C GLU A 57 11.81 -6.36 3.97
N THR A 58 11.25 -5.70 4.99
CA THR A 58 9.98 -6.06 5.63
C THR A 58 8.88 -5.01 5.49
N ASP A 59 9.22 -3.79 5.09
CA ASP A 59 8.30 -2.67 5.05
C ASP A 59 8.46 -1.88 3.74
N ALA A 60 7.39 -1.19 3.36
CA ALA A 60 7.40 -0.29 2.23
C ALA A 60 6.59 0.97 2.52
N GLU A 61 7.03 2.06 1.90
CA GLU A 61 6.33 3.34 1.88
C GLU A 61 5.91 3.66 0.44
N GLY A 62 4.63 3.96 0.26
CA GLY A 62 4.06 4.40 -1.00
C GLY A 62 3.34 5.72 -0.89
N VAL A 63 2.98 6.31 -2.03
CA VAL A 63 2.19 7.54 -2.09
C VAL A 63 0.92 7.29 -2.90
N ALA A 64 -0.22 7.65 -2.31
CA ALA A 64 -1.50 7.74 -2.98
C ALA A 64 -1.85 9.22 -3.30
N PRO A 65 -2.73 9.47 -4.29
CA PRO A 65 -3.31 10.79 -4.53
C PRO A 65 -3.96 11.38 -3.27
N ALA A 66 -3.96 12.71 -3.15
CA ALA A 66 -4.48 13.40 -1.96
C ALA A 66 -5.99 13.24 -1.74
N ASP A 67 -6.74 13.02 -2.83
CA ASP A 67 -8.18 12.78 -2.90
C ASP A 67 -8.56 11.30 -2.83
N SER A 68 -7.57 10.42 -2.66
CA SER A 68 -7.79 8.98 -2.54
C SER A 68 -8.53 8.61 -1.25
N ALA A 69 -9.37 7.56 -1.32
CA ALA A 69 -10.07 6.99 -0.17
C ALA A 69 -9.17 6.11 0.72
N VAL A 70 -7.86 6.05 0.43
CA VAL A 70 -6.87 5.30 1.20
C VAL A 70 -6.74 5.87 2.62
N ARG A 71 -6.88 5.00 3.61
CA ARG A 71 -6.85 5.34 5.04
C ARG A 71 -6.28 4.19 5.86
N MET A 72 -6.04 4.46 7.14
CA MET A 72 -5.72 3.43 8.14
C MET A 72 -6.78 2.31 8.10
N GLY A 73 -6.34 1.05 8.18
CA GLY A 73 -7.22 -0.13 8.11
C GLY A 73 -7.48 -0.66 6.69
N CYS A 74 -7.20 0.13 5.65
CA CYS A 74 -7.12 -0.40 4.29
C CYS A 74 -5.98 -1.42 4.16
N ARG A 75 -6.04 -2.27 3.14
CA ARG A 75 -5.07 -3.34 2.89
C ARG A 75 -4.42 -3.14 1.53
N VAL A 76 -3.09 -3.32 1.46
CA VAL A 76 -2.34 -3.32 0.20
C VAL A 76 -2.30 -4.74 -0.35
N LEU A 77 -2.66 -4.91 -1.62
CA LEU A 77 -2.49 -6.16 -2.34
C LEU A 77 -1.02 -6.35 -2.74
N LEU A 78 -0.45 -7.50 -2.40
CA LEU A 78 0.95 -7.82 -2.63
C LEU A 78 1.13 -8.44 -4.02
N PRO A 79 2.27 -8.16 -4.69
CA PRO A 79 2.60 -8.84 -5.94
C PRO A 79 2.79 -10.35 -5.71
N ARG A 80 2.52 -11.14 -6.74
CA ARG A 80 2.69 -12.61 -6.73
C ARG A 80 4.14 -13.01 -6.90
#